data_AF-A0A946K055-F1
#
_entry.id   AF-A0A946K055-F1
#
_cell.length_a   1.000
_cell.length_b   1.000
_cell.length_c   1.000
_cell.angle_alpha   90.00
_cell.angle_beta   90.00
_cell.angle_gamma   90.00
#
_symmetry.space_group_name_H-M   'P 1'
#
loop_
_entity.id
_entity.type
_entity.pdbx_description
1 polymer ?
#
loop_
_entity_poly.entity_id
_entity_poly.type
_entity_poly.pdbx_seq_one_letter_code
_entity_poly.pdbx_strand_id
1 'polypeptide(L)'
;MMKQRIQAALLSSIFLVLIGCSFEEVSETKPGAFQQQYWVEDYVTQLSFPWAMTWLPDGTALLTERRGKIKMVRDGEIIAELEGVPEVMSASPYDGVLDIKIDPDFDTSPYLYLT
;
A
#
# COMPACT_ATOMS: atom_id res chain seq x y z
N MET A 1 -7.69 71.37 0.54
CA MET A 1 -8.61 70.38 1.13
C MET A 1 -8.88 69.14 0.26
N MET A 2 -8.87 69.20 -1.09
CA MET A 2 -9.10 68.03 -1.95
C MET A 2 -7.94 66.99 -1.94
N LYS A 3 -6.68 67.43 -1.81
CA LYS A 3 -5.49 66.55 -1.76
C LYS A 3 -5.42 65.67 -0.50
N GLN A 4 -5.85 66.16 0.67
CA GLN A 4 -5.88 65.39 1.92
C GLN A 4 -6.96 64.30 1.92
N ARG A 5 -8.09 64.53 1.23
CA ARG A 5 -9.14 63.52 1.06
C ARG A 5 -8.72 62.38 0.14
N ILE A 6 -7.92 62.67 -0.89
CA ILE A 6 -7.36 61.66 -1.81
C ILE A 6 -6.27 60.84 -1.12
N GLN A 7 -5.38 61.46 -0.33
CA GLN A 7 -4.38 60.73 0.46
C GLN A 7 -5.02 59.82 1.51
N ALA A 8 -6.06 60.30 2.21
CA ALA A 8 -6.79 59.48 3.18
C ALA A 8 -7.52 58.29 2.53
N ALA A 9 -8.08 58.48 1.33
CA ALA A 9 -8.76 57.41 0.59
C ALA A 9 -7.78 56.35 0.04
N LEU A 10 -6.59 56.76 -0.41
CA LEU A 10 -5.52 55.86 -0.85
C LEU A 10 -4.93 55.06 0.34
N LEU A 11 -4.73 55.70 1.49
CA LEU A 11 -4.27 55.04 2.72
C LEU A 11 -5.31 54.04 3.26
N SER A 12 -6.61 54.37 3.19
CA SER A 12 -7.70 53.47 3.59
C SER A 12 -7.82 52.24 2.68
N SER A 13 -7.64 52.42 1.36
CA SER A 13 -7.67 51.30 0.40
C SER A 13 -6.47 50.36 0.55
N ILE A 14 -5.27 50.89 0.85
CA ILE A 14 -4.09 50.08 1.14
C ILE A 14 -4.26 49.29 2.44
N PHE A 15 -4.89 49.88 3.46
CA PHE A 15 -5.17 49.20 4.72
C PHE A 15 -6.16 48.03 4.56
N LEU A 16 -7.18 48.18 3.70
CA LEU A 16 -8.13 47.11 3.35
C LEU A 16 -7.50 45.94 2.58
N VAL A 17 -6.51 46.21 1.71
CA VAL A 17 -5.79 45.17 0.97
C VAL A 17 -4.85 44.37 1.88
N LEU A 18 -4.25 45.01 2.90
CA LEU A 18 -3.34 44.34 3.83
C LEU A 18 -4.05 43.42 4.84
N ILE A 19 -5.34 43.66 5.13
CA ILE A 19 -6.14 42.78 6.01
C ILE A 19 -6.65 41.53 5.26
N GLY A 20 -6.73 41.59 3.92
CA GLY A 20 -7.28 40.51 3.09
C GLY A 20 -6.37 39.30 2.87
N CYS A 21 -5.09 39.37 3.24
CA CYS A 21 -4.23 38.18 3.31
C CYS A 21 -4.48 37.46 4.63
N SER A 22 -5.59 36.71 4.70
CA SER A 22 -5.71 35.65 5.70
C SER A 22 -4.66 34.59 5.34
N PHE A 23 -3.58 34.52 6.12
CA PHE A 23 -2.72 33.35 6.14
C PHE A 23 -3.58 32.21 6.71
N GLU A 24 -3.99 31.27 5.86
CA GLU A 24 -4.45 29.97 6.35
C GLU A 24 -3.23 29.33 7.03
N GLU A 25 -3.24 29.37 8.36
CA GLU A 25 -2.32 28.56 9.15
C GLU A 25 -2.62 27.11 8.76
N VAL A 26 -1.67 26.48 8.05
CA VAL A 26 -1.74 25.05 7.77
C VAL A 26 -1.81 24.39 9.13
N SER A 27 -3.03 24.01 9.54
CA SER A 27 -3.25 23.22 10.74
C SER A 27 -2.30 22.05 10.62
N GLU A 28 -1.33 21.94 11.53
CA GLU A 28 -0.57 20.71 11.69
C GLU A 28 -1.60 19.59 11.73
N THR A 29 -1.46 18.65 10.80
CA THR A 29 -2.18 17.39 10.87
C THR A 29 -1.75 16.78 12.20
N LYS A 30 -2.60 16.93 13.23
CA LYS A 30 -2.50 16.12 14.45
C LYS A 30 -2.25 14.71 13.95
N PRO A 31 -1.10 14.09 14.30
CA PRO A 31 -0.85 12.77 13.78
C PRO A 31 -2.05 11.92 14.15
N GLY A 32 -2.69 11.36 13.13
CA GLY A 32 -3.93 10.61 13.29
C GLY A 32 -3.74 9.46 14.28
N ALA A 33 -4.81 8.73 14.58
CA ALA A 33 -4.86 7.61 15.51
C ALA A 33 -3.87 6.43 15.26
N PHE A 34 -2.91 6.60 14.34
CA PHE A 34 -1.82 5.70 14.00
C PHE A 34 -0.45 6.34 14.32
N GLN A 35 -0.20 6.61 15.60
CA GLN A 35 1.12 7.02 16.13
C GLN A 35 2.07 5.84 16.37
N GLN A 36 1.77 4.66 15.81
CA GLN A 36 2.54 3.45 16.09
C GLN A 36 3.74 3.37 15.14
N GLN A 37 4.94 3.34 15.72
CA GLN A 37 6.18 3.10 14.98
C GLN A 37 6.33 1.59 14.78
N TYR A 38 6.53 1.18 13.53
CA TYR A 38 6.79 -0.22 13.16
C TYR A 38 8.23 -0.35 12.67
N TRP A 39 8.87 -1.46 13.04
CA TRP A 39 10.06 -1.94 12.34
C TRP A 39 9.61 -2.76 11.14
N VAL A 40 10.20 -2.50 9.98
CA VAL A 40 9.87 -3.18 8.72
C VAL A 40 11.17 -3.65 8.10
N GLU A 41 11.19 -4.91 7.70
CA GLU A 41 12.29 -5.52 6.97
C GLU A 41 11.73 -6.39 5.85
N ASP A 42 12.50 -6.50 4.77
CA ASP A 42 12.16 -7.40 3.67
C ASP A 42 12.39 -8.84 4.13
N TYR A 43 11.31 -9.62 4.20
CA TYR A 43 11.43 -11.06 4.48
C TYR A 43 11.98 -11.83 3.27
N VAL A 44 11.51 -11.50 2.06
CA VAL A 44 11.96 -12.09 0.80
C VAL A 44 11.88 -11.04 -0.30
N THR A 45 12.79 -11.10 -1.27
CA THR A 45 12.87 -10.15 -2.39
C THR A 45 12.77 -10.88 -3.74
N GLN A 46 12.81 -10.12 -4.84
CA GLN A 46 12.82 -10.66 -6.21
C GLN A 46 11.53 -11.41 -6.63
N LEU A 47 10.39 -11.00 -6.07
CA LEU A 47 9.06 -11.46 -6.49
C LEU A 47 8.53 -10.64 -7.68
N SER A 48 7.75 -11.27 -8.54
CA SER A 48 7.09 -10.66 -9.69
C SER A 48 5.58 -10.58 -9.48
N PHE A 49 5.07 -9.38 -9.15
CA PHE A 49 3.65 -9.14 -8.85
C PHE A 49 3.10 -10.10 -7.77
N PRO A 50 3.69 -10.12 -6.55
CA PRO A 50 3.16 -10.93 -5.46
C PRO A 50 1.73 -10.49 -5.11
N TRP A 51 0.85 -11.44 -4.80
CA TRP A 51 -0.56 -11.17 -4.51
C TRP A 51 -0.99 -11.62 -3.11
N ALA A 52 -0.84 -12.90 -2.79
CA ALA A 52 -1.19 -13.48 -1.50
C ALA A 52 -0.11 -14.45 -1.00
N MET A 53 -0.22 -14.85 0.27
CA MET A 53 0.64 -15.87 0.84
C MET A 53 -0.07 -16.70 1.91
N THR A 54 0.42 -17.93 2.09
CA THR A 54 0.06 -18.80 3.23
C THR A 54 1.29 -19.53 3.74
N TRP A 55 1.30 -19.85 5.03
CA TRP A 55 2.32 -20.71 5.63
C TRP A 55 1.87 -22.16 5.58
N LEU A 56 2.82 -23.06 5.32
CA LEU A 56 2.67 -24.49 5.55
C LEU A 56 3.07 -24.83 7.00
N PRO A 57 2.61 -25.98 7.54
CA PRO A 57 2.97 -26.41 8.89
C PRO A 57 4.48 -26.54 9.16
N ASP A 58 5.27 -26.77 8.11
CA ASP A 58 6.73 -26.93 8.16
C ASP A 58 7.51 -25.60 8.07
N GLY A 59 6.80 -24.46 8.14
CA GLY A 59 7.37 -23.12 8.08
C GLY A 59 7.69 -22.61 6.66
N THR A 60 7.41 -23.38 5.61
CA THR A 60 7.50 -22.85 4.23
C THR A 60 6.36 -21.86 3.97
N ALA A 61 6.65 -20.69 3.43
CA ALA A 61 5.63 -19.83 2.83
C ALA A 61 5.39 -20.21 1.36
N LEU A 62 4.13 -20.28 0.96
CA LEU A 62 3.72 -20.27 -0.44
C LEU A 62 3.22 -18.87 -0.79
N LEU A 63 3.80 -18.23 -1.81
CA LEU A 63 3.42 -16.90 -2.27
C LEU A 63 2.91 -16.97 -3.70
N THR A 64 1.71 -16.48 -3.96
CA THR A 64 1.17 -16.36 -5.32
C THR A 64 1.81 -15.16 -6.01
N GLU A 65 2.32 -15.38 -7.20
CA GLU A 65 2.61 -14.33 -8.18
C GLU A 65 1.45 -14.29 -9.16
N ARG A 66 0.85 -13.10 -9.32
CA ARG A 66 -0.38 -12.87 -10.09
C ARG A 66 -0.37 -13.51 -11.48
N ARG A 67 0.80 -13.62 -12.11
CA ARG A 67 0.97 -14.18 -13.46
C ARG A 67 1.01 -15.71 -13.52
N GLY A 68 0.47 -16.41 -12.52
CA GLY A 68 0.30 -17.87 -12.57
C GLY A 68 1.49 -18.66 -12.04
N LYS A 69 2.24 -18.10 -11.08
CA LYS A 69 3.32 -18.81 -10.40
C LYS A 69 3.08 -18.81 -8.90
N ILE A 70 3.57 -19.82 -8.20
CA ILE A 70 3.57 -19.85 -6.74
C ILE A 70 5.00 -20.12 -6.27
N LYS A 71 5.59 -19.19 -5.52
CA LYS A 71 6.94 -19.31 -4.97
C LYS A 71 6.90 -20.01 -3.62
N MET A 72 7.84 -20.93 -3.40
CA MET A 72 8.11 -21.54 -2.11
C MET A 72 9.26 -20.78 -1.45
N VAL A 73 9.02 -20.24 -0.26
CA VAL A 73 9.99 -19.43 0.49
C VAL A 73 10.23 -20.05 1.86
N ARG A 74 11.48 -20.17 2.25
CA ARG A 74 11.90 -20.64 3.57
C ARG A 74 13.10 -19.83 4.02
N ASP A 75 13.09 -19.41 5.28
CA ASP A 75 14.18 -18.62 5.89
C ASP A 75 14.55 -17.36 5.08
N GLY A 76 13.56 -16.74 4.45
CA GLY A 76 13.70 -15.52 3.64
C GLY A 76 14.22 -15.73 2.21
N GLU A 77 14.43 -16.98 1.79
CA GLU A 77 14.91 -17.31 0.45
C GLU A 77 13.85 -18.04 -0.38
N ILE A 78 13.78 -17.74 -1.68
CA ILE A 78 12.99 -18.52 -2.65
C ILE A 78 13.72 -19.83 -2.90
N ILE A 79 13.16 -20.94 -2.42
CA ILE A 79 13.76 -22.28 -2.52
C ILE A 79 13.26 -23.06 -3.74
N ALA A 80 12.06 -22.76 -4.23
CA ALA A 80 11.44 -23.43 -5.36
C ALA A 80 10.24 -22.64 -5.93
N GLU A 81 9.69 -23.11 -7.04
CA GLU A 81 8.39 -22.72 -7.58
C GLU A 81 7.48 -23.96 -7.57
N LEU A 82 6.24 -23.82 -7.12
CA LEU A 82 5.27 -24.92 -7.08
C LEU A 82 4.83 -25.28 -8.51
N GLU A 83 4.88 -26.56 -8.84
CA GLU A 83 4.42 -27.08 -10.13
C GLU A 83 2.90 -27.31 -10.14
N GLY A 84 2.33 -27.46 -11.33
CA GLY A 84 0.90 -27.81 -11.49
C GLY A 84 -0.08 -26.66 -11.22
N VAL A 85 0.41 -25.41 -11.13
CA VAL A 85 -0.45 -24.23 -11.05
C VAL A 85 -1.26 -24.10 -12.35
N PRO A 86 -2.58 -23.92 -12.30
CA PRO A 86 -3.40 -23.75 -13.49
C PRO A 86 -2.96 -22.58 -14.36
N GLU A 87 -3.17 -22.69 -15.67
CA GLU A 87 -3.04 -21.54 -16.56
C GLU A 87 -4.11 -20.49 -16.22
N VAL A 88 -3.71 -19.22 -16.10
CA VAL A 88 -4.60 -18.11 -15.73
C VAL A 88 -4.53 -16.98 -16.74
N MET A 89 -5.63 -16.24 -16.86
CA MET A 89 -5.61 -14.94 -17.53
C MET A 89 -4.81 -13.93 -16.69
N SER A 90 -4.17 -12.97 -17.36
CA SER A 90 -3.44 -11.89 -16.68
C SER A 90 -3.53 -10.55 -17.42
N ALA A 91 -4.65 -10.35 -18.15
CA ALA A 91 -4.85 -9.20 -19.03
C ALA A 91 -5.22 -7.93 -18.24
N SER A 92 -6.02 -8.07 -17.19
CA SER A 92 -6.43 -7.01 -16.26
C SER A 92 -5.60 -7.07 -14.97
N PRO A 93 -5.44 -5.96 -14.22
CA PRO A 93 -4.84 -5.97 -12.88
C PRO A 93 -5.50 -6.92 -11.87
N TYR A 94 -6.75 -7.31 -12.12
CA TYR A 94 -7.54 -8.19 -11.24
C TYR A 94 -7.58 -9.65 -11.71
N ASP A 95 -6.98 -9.96 -12.86
CA ASP A 95 -6.84 -11.34 -13.33
C ASP A 95 -5.56 -11.95 -12.75
N GLY A 96 -5.55 -13.26 -12.59
CA GLY A 96 -4.36 -14.01 -12.22
C GLY A 96 -4.64 -15.19 -11.29
N VAL A 97 -3.59 -15.66 -10.63
CA VAL A 97 -3.70 -16.41 -9.38
C VAL A 97 -3.65 -15.41 -8.23
N LEU A 98 -4.75 -15.31 -7.51
CA LEU A 98 -4.99 -14.32 -6.48
C LEU A 98 -4.68 -14.89 -5.10
N ASP A 99 -5.69 -15.32 -4.34
CA ASP A 99 -5.51 -15.86 -2.99
C ASP A 99 -5.03 -17.31 -2.99
N ILE A 100 -4.43 -17.72 -1.87
CA ILE A 100 -4.02 -19.09 -1.57
C ILE A 100 -4.34 -19.43 -0.11
N LYS A 101 -4.93 -20.61 0.11
CA LYS A 101 -5.14 -21.20 1.45
C LYS A 101 -4.79 -22.67 1.46
N ILE A 102 -4.27 -23.12 2.61
CA ILE A 102 -4.14 -24.54 2.92
C ILE A 102 -5.46 -25.08 3.48
N ASP A 103 -5.70 -26.37 3.27
CA ASP A 103 -6.72 -27.11 4.01
C ASP A 103 -6.49 -27.03 5.53
N PRO A 104 -7.53 -26.90 6.37
CA PRO A 104 -7.38 -26.95 7.83
C PRO A 104 -6.65 -28.20 8.35
N ASP A 105 -6.82 -29.34 7.67
CA ASP A 105 -6.21 -30.64 8.00
C ASP A 105 -5.06 -30.98 7.02
N PHE A 106 -4.27 -29.98 6.60
CA PHE A 106 -3.23 -30.09 5.56
C PHE A 106 -2.28 -31.29 5.71
N ASP A 107 -1.90 -31.65 6.94
CA ASP A 107 -1.02 -32.80 7.23
C ASP A 107 -1.61 -34.15 6.77
N THR A 108 -2.94 -34.26 6.72
CA THR A 108 -3.65 -35.46 6.28
C THR A 108 -4.29 -35.31 4.91
N SER A 109 -4.65 -34.08 4.54
CA SER A 109 -5.30 -33.71 3.28
C SER A 109 -4.59 -32.49 2.69
N PRO A 110 -3.47 -32.67 1.95
CA PRO A 110 -2.61 -31.57 1.52
C PRO A 110 -3.20 -30.80 0.32
N TYR A 111 -4.42 -30.28 0.48
CA TYR A 111 -5.08 -29.47 -0.53
C TYR A 111 -4.70 -28.00 -0.39
N LEU A 112 -4.52 -27.38 -1.56
CA LEU A 112 -4.38 -25.94 -1.71
C LEU A 112 -5.61 -25.41 -2.45
N TYR A 113 -6.15 -24.31 -1.94
CA TYR A 113 -7.26 -23.60 -2.55
C TYR A 113 -6.74 -22.30 -3.15
N LEU A 114 -7.02 -22.09 -4.43
CA LEU A 114 -6.62 -20.91 -5.19
C LEU A 114 -7.86 -20.17 -5.70
N THR A 115 -7.71 -18.86 -5.90
CA THR A 115 -8.70 -18.00 -6.58
C THR A 115 -8.08 -17.24 -7.71
#